data_AF-A0A1V9ZZ40-F1
#
_entry.id   AF-A0A1V9ZZ40-F1
#
_cell.length_a   1.000
_cell.length_b   1.000
_cell.length_c   1.000
_cell.angle_alpha   90.00
_cell.angle_beta   90.00
_cell.angle_gamma   90.00
#
_symmetry.space_group_name_H-M   'P 1'
#
loop_
_entity.id
_entity.type
_entity.pdbx_description
1 polymer ?
#
loop_
_entity_poly.entity_id
_entity_poly.type
_entity_poly.pdbx_seq_one_letter_code
_entity_poly.pdbx_strand_id
1 'polypeptide(L)'
;MQQSKQCPFEDANLDITNLSQPIQCPFHAHASALSPSITTRVELSVQALTFQATSSSAALLKDIGGGDKIRELCTRFYARAFKDDQLKTFFFEEDGARAHGQRLADWIIQKMGGEGQPWTDSGRWGMRQRSHYKAWNCEKRDVSVRGNHFNLMDTRTWMRLHFWAARECHLHLHTAFWQWYIDFIKHFIAIYERRASRYAKQDAAWSKEKRNLDKYVDDGYYMKDLVE
;
A
#
# COMPACT_ATOMS: atom_id res chain seq x y z
N MET A 1 26.90 -14.35 -12.60
CA MET A 1 25.50 -13.95 -12.36
C MET A 1 25.52 -12.56 -11.78
N GLN A 2 24.97 -11.58 -12.51
CA GLN A 2 24.97 -10.18 -12.06
C GLN A 2 23.81 -10.01 -11.07
N GLN A 3 24.13 -9.80 -9.79
CA GLN A 3 23.12 -9.49 -8.78
C GLN A 3 22.36 -8.23 -9.23
N SER A 4 21.05 -8.35 -9.39
CA SER A 4 20.19 -7.18 -9.55
C SER A 4 20.37 -6.26 -8.33
N LYS A 5 20.86 -5.03 -8.54
CA LYS A 5 20.93 -4.01 -7.49
C LYS A 5 19.56 -3.41 -7.15
N GLN A 6 18.49 -3.82 -7.84
CA GLN A 6 17.15 -3.25 -7.74
C GLN A 6 16.14 -4.31 -7.32
N CYS A 7 15.21 -3.94 -6.44
CA CYS A 7 14.12 -4.83 -6.07
C CYS A 7 13.18 -5.03 -7.27
N PRO A 8 12.78 -6.27 -7.62
CA PRO A 8 11.83 -6.51 -8.72
C PRO A 8 10.45 -5.84 -8.48
N PHE A 9 10.06 -5.62 -7.23
CA PHE A 9 8.80 -4.95 -6.89
C PHE A 9 8.84 -3.44 -7.16
N GLU A 10 10.02 -2.85 -7.38
CA GLU A 10 10.16 -1.44 -7.78
C GLU A 10 9.88 -1.21 -9.27
N ASP A 11 9.98 -2.25 -10.11
CA ASP A 11 9.68 -2.14 -11.54
C ASP A 11 8.21 -2.44 -11.82
N ALA A 12 7.38 -1.41 -11.92
CA ALA A 12 5.95 -1.55 -12.20
C ALA A 12 5.60 -2.19 -13.56
N ASN A 13 6.57 -2.37 -14.47
CA ASN A 13 6.38 -3.07 -15.75
C ASN A 13 6.63 -4.57 -15.65
N LEU A 14 7.37 -5.02 -14.64
CA LEU A 14 7.63 -6.43 -14.42
C LEU A 14 6.35 -7.13 -13.96
N ASP A 15 5.97 -8.22 -14.63
CA ASP A 15 4.92 -9.12 -14.14
C ASP A 15 5.47 -9.97 -13.00
N ILE A 16 5.20 -9.52 -11.77
CA ILE A 16 5.59 -10.21 -10.54
C ILE A 16 4.59 -11.29 -10.10
N THR A 17 3.50 -11.48 -10.84
CA THR A 17 2.47 -12.46 -10.44
C THR A 17 2.88 -13.89 -10.74
N ASN A 18 3.76 -14.11 -11.72
CA ASN A 18 4.22 -15.42 -12.17
C ASN A 18 5.75 -15.53 -12.12
N LEU A 19 6.35 -15.25 -10.97
CA LEU A 19 7.79 -15.39 -10.78
C LEU A 19 8.16 -16.87 -10.66
N SER A 20 8.73 -17.42 -11.73
CA SER A 20 9.08 -18.85 -11.83
C SER A 20 10.35 -19.24 -11.07
N GLN A 21 11.09 -18.28 -10.50
CA GLN A 21 12.30 -18.54 -9.72
C GLN A 21 12.39 -17.63 -8.49
N PRO A 22 13.07 -18.09 -7.41
CA PRO A 22 13.38 -17.24 -6.25
C PRO A 22 14.15 -16.00 -6.71
N ILE A 23 13.62 -14.82 -6.41
CA ILE A 23 14.31 -13.58 -6.77
C ILE A 23 15.32 -13.24 -5.70
N GLN A 24 16.58 -13.11 -6.10
CA GLN A 24 17.57 -12.46 -5.26
C GLN A 24 17.26 -10.97 -5.19
N CYS A 25 16.90 -10.51 -4.00
CA CYS A 25 16.68 -9.11 -3.69
C CYS A 25 17.48 -8.75 -2.43
N PRO A 26 18.27 -7.67 -2.45
CA PRO A 26 19.02 -7.24 -1.27
C PRO A 26 18.14 -6.51 -0.25
N PHE A 27 16.86 -6.29 -0.54
CA PHE A 27 15.96 -5.46 0.27
C PHE A 27 14.78 -6.22 0.88
N HIS A 28 14.34 -7.29 0.22
CA HIS A 28 13.24 -8.13 0.66
C HIS A 28 13.66 -9.60 0.60
N ALA A 29 13.16 -10.40 1.52
CA ALA A 29 13.44 -11.83 1.59
C ALA A 29 12.73 -12.62 0.48
N HIS A 30 11.62 -12.10 -0.05
CA HIS A 30 10.81 -12.78 -1.08
C HIS A 30 10.41 -14.20 -0.70
N ALA A 31 10.16 -14.41 0.59
CA ALA A 31 9.77 -15.70 1.11
C ALA A 31 8.45 -16.15 0.46
N SER A 32 8.41 -17.41 0.01
CA SER A 32 7.17 -18.01 -0.44
C SER A 32 6.17 -17.98 0.72
N ALA A 33 4.96 -17.48 0.47
CA ALA A 33 3.89 -17.56 1.44
C ALA A 33 3.61 -19.04 1.73
N LEU A 34 3.62 -19.42 3.01
CA LEU A 34 3.20 -20.74 3.44
C LEU A 34 1.69 -20.89 3.19
N SER A 35 1.20 -22.13 3.17
CA SER A 35 -0.24 -22.38 3.13
C SER A 35 -0.91 -21.67 4.31
N PRO A 36 -1.94 -20.83 4.09
CA PRO A 36 -2.60 -20.08 5.16
C PRO A 36 -3.13 -21.01 6.24
N SER A 37 -2.77 -20.75 7.50
CA SER A 37 -3.33 -21.47 8.65
C SER A 37 -4.55 -20.76 9.24
N ILE A 38 -4.64 -19.44 9.05
CA ILE A 38 -5.74 -18.59 9.52
C ILE A 38 -6.73 -18.37 8.39
N THR A 39 -7.87 -19.04 8.46
CA THR A 39 -8.93 -18.95 7.46
C THR A 39 -10.16 -18.17 7.93
N THR A 40 -10.27 -17.93 9.24
CA THR A 40 -11.36 -17.18 9.86
C THR A 40 -11.07 -15.69 9.91
N ARG A 41 -12.14 -14.88 9.99
CA ARG A 41 -12.01 -13.43 10.04
C ARG A 41 -11.27 -12.99 11.31
N VAL A 42 -10.26 -12.13 11.12
CA VAL A 42 -9.60 -11.40 12.20
C VAL A 42 -10.20 -10.00 12.26
N GLU A 43 -10.74 -9.61 13.41
CA GLU A 43 -11.37 -8.30 13.57
C GLU A 43 -10.35 -7.17 13.71
N LEU A 44 -10.72 -5.99 13.21
CA LEU A 44 -9.93 -4.77 13.37
C LEU A 44 -10.17 -4.21 14.79
N SER A 45 -9.12 -4.14 15.62
CA SER A 45 -9.24 -3.52 16.95
C SER A 45 -8.95 -2.01 16.89
N VAL A 46 -9.98 -1.20 17.15
CA VAL A 46 -9.88 0.26 17.22
C VAL A 46 -10.45 0.73 18.55
N GLN A 47 -9.60 1.34 19.39
CA GLN A 47 -10.01 1.94 20.66
C GLN A 47 -9.73 3.45 20.61
N ALA A 48 -10.72 4.28 20.93
CA ALA A 48 -10.61 5.74 20.92
C ALA A 48 -9.99 6.29 19.61
N LEU A 49 -10.47 5.78 18.45
CA LEU A 49 -9.97 6.11 17.10
C LEU A 49 -8.52 5.72 16.83
N THR A 50 -7.90 4.95 17.72
CA THR A 50 -6.53 4.45 17.57
C THR A 50 -6.55 2.96 17.33
N PHE A 51 -5.94 2.53 16.23
CA PHE A 51 -5.71 1.12 15.96
C PHE A 51 -4.80 0.50 17.04
N GLN A 52 -5.21 -0.65 17.58
CA GLN A 52 -4.43 -1.43 18.55
C GLN A 52 -4.00 -2.78 17.96
N ALA A 53 -2.71 -3.07 18.03
CA ALA A 53 -2.18 -4.39 17.71
C ALA A 53 -2.78 -5.44 18.65
N THR A 54 -3.15 -6.59 18.10
CA THR A 54 -3.66 -7.74 18.86
C THR A 54 -2.80 -8.95 18.59
N SER A 55 -2.87 -9.96 19.46
CA SER A 55 -2.23 -11.26 19.19
C SER A 55 -2.73 -11.88 17.89
N SER A 56 -4.01 -11.71 17.56
CA SER A 56 -4.61 -12.20 16.30
C SER A 56 -4.09 -11.48 15.06
N SER A 57 -3.93 -10.14 15.10
CA SER A 57 -3.34 -9.41 13.98
C SER A 57 -1.85 -9.70 13.81
N ALA A 58 -1.12 -9.92 14.92
CA ALA A 58 0.27 -10.35 14.88
C ALA A 58 0.43 -11.77 14.29
N ALA A 59 -0.46 -12.71 14.69
CA ALA A 59 -0.50 -14.05 14.11
C ALA A 59 -0.83 -14.00 12.62
N LEU A 60 -1.76 -13.14 12.21
CA LEU A 60 -2.12 -12.92 10.81
C LEU A 60 -0.96 -12.36 9.99
N LEU A 61 -0.16 -11.43 10.53
CA LEU A 61 1.06 -10.94 9.88
C LEU A 61 2.03 -12.10 9.62
N LYS A 62 2.27 -12.94 10.62
CA LYS A 62 3.13 -14.11 10.46
C LYS A 62 2.59 -15.07 9.39
N ASP A 63 1.28 -15.32 9.39
CA ASP A 63 0.62 -16.28 8.51
C ASP A 63 0.68 -15.89 7.03
N ILE A 64 0.68 -14.59 6.71
CA ILE A 64 0.86 -14.13 5.32
C ILE A 64 2.31 -14.18 4.83
N GLY A 65 3.29 -14.49 5.69
CA GLY A 65 4.72 -14.45 5.38
C GLY A 65 5.51 -13.31 6.04
N GLY A 66 4.94 -12.66 7.06
CA GLY A 66 5.61 -11.65 7.87
C GLY A 66 5.66 -10.26 7.25
N GLY A 67 6.39 -9.35 7.91
CA GLY A 67 6.54 -7.96 7.47
C GLY A 67 7.13 -7.79 6.08
N ASP A 68 7.94 -8.74 5.61
CA ASP A 68 8.52 -8.71 4.28
C ASP A 68 7.46 -8.67 3.17
N LYS A 69 6.36 -9.42 3.32
CA LYS A 69 5.25 -9.41 2.36
C LYS A 69 4.50 -8.08 2.35
N ILE A 70 4.46 -7.37 3.48
CA ILE A 70 3.92 -6.01 3.56
C ILE A 70 4.87 -5.01 2.87
N ARG A 71 6.19 -5.21 2.98
CA ARG A 71 7.19 -4.39 2.29
C ARG A 71 7.10 -4.54 0.78
N GLU A 72 7.03 -5.77 0.29
CA GLU A 72 6.78 -6.07 -1.12
C GLU A 72 5.55 -5.34 -1.66
N LEU A 73 4.41 -5.46 -0.95
CA LEU A 73 3.17 -4.77 -1.31
C LEU A 73 3.39 -3.27 -1.38
N CYS A 74 4.00 -2.67 -0.35
CA CYS A 74 4.13 -1.22 -0.28
C CYS A 74 5.11 -0.69 -1.33
N THR A 75 6.20 -1.42 -1.60
CA THR A 75 7.13 -1.09 -2.69
C THR A 75 6.43 -1.17 -4.04
N ARG A 76 5.66 -2.23 -4.29
CA ARG A 76 4.89 -2.37 -5.53
C ARG A 76 3.85 -1.28 -5.69
N PHE A 77 3.16 -0.94 -4.60
CA PHE A 77 2.21 0.17 -4.58
C PHE A 77 2.88 1.47 -5.01
N TYR A 78 4.01 1.85 -4.41
CA TYR A 78 4.67 3.09 -4.80
C TYR A 78 5.26 3.02 -6.20
N ALA A 79 5.75 1.87 -6.67
CA ALA A 79 6.17 1.71 -8.06
C ALA A 79 5.05 2.08 -9.05
N ARG A 80 3.80 1.74 -8.71
CA ARG A 80 2.61 2.16 -9.46
C ARG A 80 2.27 3.62 -9.23
N ALA A 81 2.23 4.06 -7.98
CA ALA A 81 1.83 5.43 -7.62
C ALA A 81 2.79 6.48 -8.20
N PHE A 82 4.08 6.17 -8.37
CA PHE A 82 5.04 7.06 -9.03
C PHE A 82 4.77 7.25 -10.53
N LYS A 83 4.04 6.33 -11.17
CA LYS A 83 3.58 6.48 -12.55
C LYS A 83 2.26 7.25 -12.65
N ASP A 84 1.46 7.25 -11.59
CA ASP A 84 0.15 7.88 -11.57
C ASP A 84 0.25 9.41 -11.66
N ASP A 85 -0.41 9.99 -12.66
CA ASP A 85 -0.31 11.42 -12.97
C ASP A 85 -0.83 12.32 -11.85
N GLN A 86 -1.75 11.81 -11.03
CA GLN A 86 -2.36 12.55 -9.94
C GLN A 86 -1.61 12.36 -8.62
N LEU A 87 -1.26 11.13 -8.26
CA LEU A 87 -0.59 10.84 -6.99
C LEU A 87 0.86 11.29 -6.98
N LYS A 88 1.57 11.19 -8.11
CA LYS A 88 3.01 11.51 -8.16
C LYS A 88 3.33 12.95 -7.76
N THR A 89 2.38 13.87 -7.89
CA THR A 89 2.56 15.27 -7.52
C THR A 89 2.60 15.48 -6.00
N PHE A 90 2.16 14.50 -5.18
CA PHE A 90 2.28 14.55 -3.72
C PHE A 90 3.67 14.11 -3.21
N PHE A 91 4.47 13.45 -4.04
CA PHE A 91 5.74 12.87 -3.60
C PHE A 91 6.88 13.89 -3.66
N PHE A 92 7.21 14.46 -2.51
CA PHE A 92 8.29 15.44 -2.36
C PHE A 92 9.67 14.82 -2.08
N GLU A 93 9.73 13.55 -1.67
CA GLU A 93 10.99 12.80 -1.55
C GLU A 93 11.22 11.99 -2.83
N GLU A 94 12.39 12.16 -3.47
CA GLU A 94 12.80 11.48 -4.71
C GLU A 94 13.58 10.17 -4.47
N ASP A 95 13.45 9.58 -3.28
CA ASP A 95 14.22 8.39 -2.86
C ASP A 95 13.60 7.06 -3.33
N GLY A 96 12.60 7.14 -4.20
CA GLY A 96 12.07 6.03 -4.98
C GLY A 96 11.06 5.12 -4.26
N ALA A 97 10.47 4.20 -5.02
CA ALA A 97 9.40 3.31 -4.57
C ALA A 97 9.78 2.47 -3.34
N ARG A 98 11.05 2.06 -3.25
CA ARG A 98 11.56 1.28 -2.12
C ARG A 98 11.45 2.03 -0.80
N ALA A 99 11.96 3.26 -0.75
CA ALA A 99 12.05 4.02 0.47
C ALA A 99 10.66 4.46 0.94
N HIS A 100 9.80 4.87 0.01
CA HIS A 100 8.39 5.16 0.31
C HIS A 100 7.64 3.91 0.76
N GLY A 101 7.84 2.79 0.06
CA GLY A 101 7.28 1.49 0.40
C GLY A 101 7.67 1.04 1.81
N GLN A 102 8.96 1.12 2.14
CA GLN A 102 9.50 0.81 3.46
C GLN A 102 8.80 1.62 4.56
N ARG A 103 8.65 2.95 4.38
CA ARG A 103 8.00 3.83 5.36
C ARG A 103 6.55 3.43 5.64
N LEU A 104 5.78 3.17 4.57
CA LEU A 104 4.39 2.74 4.72
C LEU A 104 4.30 1.34 5.34
N ALA A 105 5.17 0.42 4.90
CA ALA A 105 5.21 -0.94 5.42
C ALA A 105 5.56 -0.98 6.90
N ASP A 106 6.59 -0.24 7.35
CA ASP A 106 6.96 -0.13 8.76
C ASP A 106 5.78 0.31 9.62
N TRP A 107 5.01 1.27 9.12
CA TRP A 107 3.82 1.73 9.81
C TRP A 107 2.72 0.64 9.86
N ILE A 108 2.44 -0.07 8.76
CA ILE A 108 1.46 -1.17 8.73
C ILE A 108 1.90 -2.34 9.62
N ILE A 109 3.16 -2.75 9.54
CA ILE A 109 3.74 -3.85 10.34
C ILE A 109 3.63 -3.53 11.83
N GLN A 110 4.00 -2.32 12.23
CA GLN A 110 3.85 -1.90 13.63
C GLN A 110 2.38 -1.84 14.06
N LYS A 111 1.45 -1.51 13.15
CA LYS A 111 0.01 -1.63 13.43
C LYS A 111 -0.39 -3.09 13.63
N MET A 112 -0.03 -4.01 12.74
CA MET A 112 -0.37 -5.43 12.93
C MET A 112 0.24 -6.03 14.22
N GLY A 113 1.45 -5.60 14.58
CA GLY A 113 2.20 -6.11 15.74
C GLY A 113 2.96 -7.39 15.43
N GLY A 114 3.67 -7.93 16.44
CA GLY A 114 4.39 -9.21 16.34
C GLY A 114 5.84 -9.13 15.86
N GLU A 115 6.27 -8.02 15.25
CA GLU A 115 7.64 -7.84 14.71
C GLU A 115 8.33 -6.56 15.23
N GLY A 116 8.08 -6.20 16.50
CA GLY A 116 8.71 -5.03 17.14
C GLY A 116 8.02 -3.70 16.81
N GLN A 117 8.80 -2.61 16.71
CA GLN A 117 8.30 -1.25 16.47
C GLN A 117 9.01 -0.58 15.28
N PRO A 118 9.01 -1.18 14.08
CA PRO A 118 9.85 -0.73 12.97
C PRO A 118 9.58 0.73 12.54
N TRP A 119 8.35 1.24 12.66
CA TRP A 119 8.07 2.64 12.38
C TRP A 119 8.67 3.58 13.42
N THR A 120 8.55 3.25 14.71
CA THR A 120 9.19 4.00 15.78
C THR A 120 10.72 3.98 15.65
N ASP A 121 11.27 2.78 15.43
CA ASP A 121 12.72 2.53 15.40
C ASP A 121 13.39 3.14 14.15
N SER A 122 12.63 3.40 13.08
CA SER A 122 13.11 4.10 11.88
C SER A 122 13.42 5.59 12.10
N GLY A 123 13.13 6.15 13.28
CA GLY A 123 13.25 7.59 13.57
C GLY A 123 12.13 8.43 12.95
N ARG A 124 11.10 7.81 12.37
CA ARG A 124 9.94 8.49 11.77
C ARG A 124 8.78 8.71 12.75
N TRP A 125 8.95 8.38 14.04
CA TRP A 125 7.96 8.70 15.07
C TRP A 125 7.60 10.20 15.03
N GLY A 126 6.30 10.50 15.04
CA GLY A 126 5.79 11.88 14.94
C GLY A 126 5.90 12.54 13.55
N MET A 127 6.53 11.90 12.56
CA MET A 127 6.74 12.50 11.22
C MET A 127 5.49 12.52 10.34
N ARG A 128 4.39 11.86 10.75
CA ARG A 128 3.16 11.77 9.96
C ARG A 128 2.66 13.15 9.54
N GLN A 129 2.34 14.05 10.47
CA GLN A 129 1.72 15.34 10.13
C GLN A 129 2.65 16.22 9.29
N ARG A 130 3.94 16.26 9.64
CA ARG A 130 4.96 17.01 8.89
C ARG A 130 5.09 16.53 7.45
N SER A 131 5.04 15.21 7.23
CA SER A 131 5.14 14.62 5.89
C SER A 131 3.90 14.92 5.05
N HIS A 132 2.70 14.84 5.65
CA HIS A 132 1.46 15.21 4.94
C HIS A 132 1.42 16.69 4.58
N TYR A 133 1.83 17.58 5.50
CA TYR A 133 1.95 19.00 5.21
C TYR A 133 2.85 19.28 4.01
N LYS A 134 4.02 18.62 3.94
CA LYS A 134 4.92 18.74 2.79
C LYS A 134 4.30 18.20 1.50
N ALA A 135 3.58 17.08 1.56
CA ALA A 135 2.90 16.50 0.40
C ALA A 135 1.81 17.45 -0.15
N TRP A 136 0.98 18.03 0.72
CA TRP A 136 -0.07 18.98 0.33
C TRP A 136 0.50 20.25 -0.31
N ASN A 137 1.66 20.70 0.15
CA ASN A 137 2.35 21.89 -0.34
C ASN A 137 3.46 21.59 -1.36
N CYS A 138 3.52 20.38 -1.92
CA CYS A 138 4.58 19.99 -2.84
C CYS A 138 4.54 20.86 -4.11
N GLU A 139 5.70 21.35 -4.55
CA GLU A 139 5.84 22.21 -5.73
C GLU A 139 5.44 21.52 -7.03
N LYS A 140 5.45 20.18 -7.06
CA LYS A 140 4.96 19.38 -8.18
C LYS A 140 3.46 19.50 -8.40
N ARG A 141 2.70 19.94 -7.38
CA ARG A 141 1.25 20.19 -7.50
C ARG A 141 1.00 21.51 -8.21
N ASP A 142 -0.12 21.60 -8.91
CA ASP A 142 -0.57 22.86 -9.49
C ASP A 142 -0.80 23.92 -8.40
N VAL A 143 -0.44 25.17 -8.67
CA VAL A 143 -0.53 26.28 -7.71
C VAL A 143 -1.95 26.45 -7.16
N SER A 144 -2.99 26.19 -7.98
CA SER A 144 -4.39 26.32 -7.58
C SER A 144 -4.85 25.28 -6.55
N VAL A 145 -4.10 24.19 -6.35
CA VAL A 145 -4.45 23.10 -5.43
C VAL A 145 -3.37 22.77 -4.39
N ARG A 146 -2.29 23.54 -4.33
CA ARG A 146 -1.29 23.45 -3.24
C ARG A 146 -1.94 23.86 -1.91
N GLY A 147 -1.60 23.13 -0.85
CA GLY A 147 -2.19 23.28 0.48
C GLY A 147 -3.50 22.49 0.66
N ASN A 148 -4.20 22.14 -0.41
CA ASN A 148 -5.40 21.31 -0.33
C ASN A 148 -5.04 19.89 0.16
N HIS A 149 -5.87 19.36 1.04
CA HIS A 149 -5.76 17.99 1.53
C HIS A 149 -6.13 16.97 0.44
N PHE A 150 -5.81 15.71 0.69
CA PHE A 150 -6.18 14.56 -0.15
C PHE A 150 -7.70 14.53 -0.35
N ASN A 151 -8.16 14.71 -1.58
CA ASN A 151 -9.58 14.75 -1.90
C ASN A 151 -10.13 13.34 -2.19
N LEU A 152 -11.42 13.23 -2.51
CA LEU A 152 -12.06 11.94 -2.77
C LEU A 152 -11.44 11.19 -3.96
N MET A 153 -11.11 11.89 -5.04
CA MET A 153 -10.48 11.29 -6.21
C MET A 153 -9.06 10.78 -5.88
N ASP A 154 -8.26 11.58 -5.17
CA ASP A 154 -6.91 11.20 -4.73
C ASP A 154 -6.99 9.93 -3.89
N THR A 155 -7.94 9.92 -2.97
CA THR A 155 -8.16 8.85 -2.01
C THR A 155 -8.56 7.54 -2.67
N ARG A 156 -9.46 7.59 -3.64
CA ARG A 156 -9.91 6.41 -4.38
C ARG A 156 -8.83 5.89 -5.34
N THR A 157 -8.09 6.78 -5.99
CA THR A 157 -6.93 6.42 -6.83
C THR A 157 -5.88 5.69 -5.98
N TRP A 158 -5.53 6.25 -4.82
CA TRP A 158 -4.63 5.61 -3.86
C TRP A 158 -5.11 4.20 -3.48
N MET A 159 -6.37 4.05 -3.06
CA MET A 159 -6.91 2.73 -2.68
C MET A 159 -6.86 1.71 -3.82
N ARG A 160 -7.25 2.11 -5.04
CA ARG A 160 -7.25 1.22 -6.22
C ARG A 160 -5.85 0.70 -6.54
N LEU A 161 -4.85 1.57 -6.57
CA LEU A 161 -3.46 1.19 -6.82
C LEU A 161 -2.90 0.34 -5.67
N HIS A 162 -3.25 0.65 -4.43
CA HIS A 162 -2.82 -0.10 -3.26
C HIS A 162 -3.38 -1.52 -3.24
N PHE A 163 -4.68 -1.68 -3.54
CA PHE A 163 -5.30 -2.99 -3.69
C PHE A 163 -4.82 -3.74 -4.94
N TRP A 164 -4.46 -3.05 -6.02
CA TRP A 164 -3.83 -3.68 -7.18
C TRP A 164 -2.47 -4.27 -6.79
N ALA A 165 -1.59 -3.49 -6.16
CA ALA A 165 -0.30 -3.97 -5.67
C ALA A 165 -0.45 -5.16 -4.71
N ALA A 166 -1.42 -5.10 -3.79
CA ALA A 166 -1.72 -6.22 -2.90
C ALA A 166 -2.11 -7.51 -3.64
N ARG A 167 -2.81 -7.39 -4.78
CA ARG A 167 -3.16 -8.55 -5.61
C ARG A 167 -1.94 -9.13 -6.30
N GLU A 168 -1.05 -8.27 -6.81
CA GLU A 168 0.18 -8.72 -7.45
C GLU A 168 1.13 -9.43 -6.49
N CYS A 169 1.11 -9.04 -5.21
CA CYS A 169 1.82 -9.71 -4.13
C CYS A 169 1.10 -10.97 -3.60
N HIS A 170 0.00 -11.38 -4.24
CA HIS A 170 -0.84 -12.54 -3.89
C HIS A 170 -1.54 -12.48 -2.52
N LEU A 171 -1.52 -11.35 -1.84
CA LEU A 171 -2.10 -11.21 -0.50
C LEU A 171 -3.62 -11.37 -0.48
N HIS A 172 -4.28 -11.13 -1.60
CA HIS A 172 -5.72 -11.35 -1.76
C HIS A 172 -6.15 -12.82 -1.73
N LEU A 173 -5.22 -13.76 -1.95
CA LEU A 173 -5.49 -15.20 -1.88
C LEU A 173 -5.68 -15.67 -0.42
N HIS A 174 -5.06 -14.96 0.54
CA HIS A 174 -5.26 -15.21 1.95
C HIS A 174 -6.55 -14.50 2.41
N THR A 175 -7.67 -15.23 2.45
CA THR A 175 -9.02 -14.66 2.65
C THR A 175 -9.18 -13.88 3.94
N ALA A 176 -8.66 -14.39 5.07
CA ALA A 176 -8.70 -13.70 6.36
C ALA A 176 -7.92 -12.38 6.34
N PHE A 177 -6.71 -12.39 5.79
CA PHE A 177 -5.91 -11.18 5.61
C PHE A 177 -6.59 -10.20 4.67
N TRP A 178 -7.11 -10.65 3.53
CA TRP A 178 -7.74 -9.77 2.56
C TRP A 178 -8.93 -9.00 3.15
N GLN A 179 -9.77 -9.68 3.94
CA GLN A 179 -10.88 -9.04 4.65
C GLN A 179 -10.37 -8.03 5.69
N TRP A 180 -9.42 -8.46 6.53
CA TRP A 180 -8.79 -7.58 7.52
C TRP A 180 -8.16 -6.35 6.87
N TYR A 181 -7.48 -6.53 5.73
CA TYR A 181 -6.77 -5.47 5.02
C TYR A 181 -7.72 -4.45 4.40
N ILE A 182 -8.85 -4.89 3.83
CA ILE A 182 -9.89 -3.98 3.36
C ILE A 182 -10.45 -3.14 4.51
N ASP A 183 -10.74 -3.76 5.66
CA ASP A 183 -11.26 -3.05 6.84
C ASP A 183 -10.20 -2.09 7.42
N PHE A 184 -8.92 -2.49 7.42
CA PHE A 184 -7.78 -1.66 7.83
C PHE A 184 -7.65 -0.41 6.95
N ILE A 185 -7.62 -0.59 5.62
CA ILE A 185 -7.55 0.54 4.68
C ILE A 185 -8.79 1.42 4.80
N LYS A 186 -10.00 0.83 4.88
CA LYS A 186 -11.25 1.57 5.10
C LYS A 186 -11.20 2.47 6.33
N HIS A 187 -10.64 1.99 7.44
CA HIS A 187 -10.53 2.78 8.66
C HIS A 187 -9.59 3.97 8.48
N PHE A 188 -8.36 3.72 8.01
CA PHE A 188 -7.34 4.76 7.94
C PHE A 188 -7.60 5.78 6.83
N ILE A 189 -8.21 5.35 5.73
CA ILE A 189 -8.53 6.26 4.64
C ILE A 189 -9.57 7.31 5.05
N ALA A 190 -10.45 6.97 6.01
CA ALA A 190 -11.46 7.88 6.55
C ALA A 190 -10.87 9.07 7.34
N ILE A 191 -9.60 8.97 7.77
CA ILE A 191 -8.88 10.06 8.43
C ILE A 191 -8.54 11.17 7.43
N TYR A 192 -8.30 10.81 6.17
CA TYR A 192 -7.92 11.74 5.11
C TYR A 192 -9.14 12.31 4.41
N GLU A 193 -10.08 11.44 4.02
CA GLU A 193 -11.32 11.84 3.36
C GLU A 193 -12.43 10.89 3.81
N ARG A 194 -13.29 11.38 4.71
CA ARG A 194 -14.32 10.57 5.37
C ARG A 194 -15.24 9.86 4.37
N ARG A 195 -15.55 10.52 3.25
CA ARG A 195 -16.43 9.97 2.19
C ARG A 195 -15.82 8.76 1.49
N ALA A 196 -14.50 8.60 1.52
CA ALA A 196 -13.81 7.52 0.82
C ALA A 196 -14.05 6.14 1.44
N SER A 197 -14.31 6.08 2.75
CA SER A 197 -14.46 4.83 3.51
C SER A 197 -15.54 3.88 2.93
N ARG A 198 -16.62 4.41 2.34
CA ARG A 198 -17.68 3.60 1.71
C ARG A 198 -17.23 2.92 0.41
N TYR A 199 -16.16 3.40 -0.21
CA TYR A 199 -15.65 2.88 -1.48
C TYR A 199 -14.60 1.79 -1.32
N ALA A 200 -14.06 1.53 -0.12
CA ALA A 200 -12.96 0.59 0.06
C ALA A 200 -13.23 -0.81 -0.55
N LYS A 201 -14.43 -1.37 -0.37
CA LYS A 201 -14.81 -2.66 -1.00
C LYS A 201 -14.95 -2.53 -2.52
N GLN A 202 -15.51 -1.43 -3.00
CA GLN A 202 -15.67 -1.16 -4.43
C GLN A 202 -14.31 -1.01 -5.12
N ASP A 203 -13.38 -0.27 -4.51
CA ASP A 203 -12.05 -0.02 -5.08
C ASP A 203 -11.14 -1.26 -4.95
N ALA A 204 -11.35 -2.11 -3.94
CA ALA A 204 -10.75 -3.45 -3.88
C ALA A 204 -11.30 -4.40 -4.96
N ALA A 205 -12.59 -4.29 -5.31
CA ALA A 205 -13.18 -5.04 -6.41
C ALA A 205 -12.70 -4.51 -7.76
N TRP A 206 -12.57 -3.18 -7.91
CA TRP A 206 -12.05 -2.54 -9.11
C TRP A 206 -10.69 -3.10 -9.51
N SER A 207 -9.79 -3.33 -8.55
CA SER A 207 -8.44 -3.83 -8.81
C SER A 207 -8.37 -5.29 -9.25
N LYS A 208 -9.47 -6.04 -9.18
CA LYS A 208 -9.57 -7.42 -9.67
C LYS A 208 -9.71 -7.49 -11.19
N GLU A 209 -10.34 -6.47 -11.78
CA GLU A 209 -10.82 -6.52 -13.15
C GLU A 209 -9.72 -6.06 -14.11
N LYS A 210 -9.15 -6.98 -14.90
CA LYS A 210 -8.08 -6.66 -15.86
C LYS A 210 -8.44 -5.49 -16.78
N ARG A 211 -9.68 -5.44 -17.26
CA ARG A 211 -10.18 -4.33 -18.11
C ARG A 211 -10.03 -2.95 -17.46
N ASN A 212 -10.16 -2.86 -16.14
CA ASN A 212 -10.03 -1.60 -15.42
C ASN A 212 -8.57 -1.17 -15.35
N LEU A 213 -7.68 -2.13 -15.13
CA LEU A 213 -6.23 -1.93 -15.08
C LEU A 213 -5.70 -1.51 -16.45
N ASP A 214 -6.10 -2.24 -17.50
CA ASP A 214 -5.74 -1.94 -18.88
C ASP A 214 -6.22 -0.53 -19.25
N LYS A 215 -7.49 -0.21 -18.97
CA LYS A 215 -8.05 1.12 -19.21
C LYS A 215 -7.28 2.23 -18.48
N TYR A 216 -6.90 2.02 -17.21
CA TYR A 216 -6.10 2.99 -16.45
C TYR A 216 -4.73 3.24 -17.08
N VAL A 217 -4.07 2.18 -17.58
CA VAL A 217 -2.79 2.31 -18.30
C VAL A 217 -2.98 3.01 -19.64
N ASP A 218 -3.99 2.63 -20.41
CA ASP A 218 -4.33 3.25 -21.71
C ASP A 218 -4.72 4.72 -21.57
N ASP A 219 -5.32 5.08 -20.43
CA ASP A 219 -5.67 6.46 -20.07
C ASP A 219 -4.45 7.27 -19.57
N GLY A 220 -3.23 6.72 -19.66
CA GLY A 220 -1.99 7.40 -19.32
C GLY A 220 -1.70 7.43 -17.82
N TYR A 221 -2.08 6.39 -17.08
CA TYR A 221 -1.97 6.31 -15.62
C TYR A 221 -2.77 7.40 -14.90
N TYR A 222 -4.01 7.61 -15.36
CA TYR A 222 -4.95 8.56 -14.79
C TYR A 222 -6.36 7.96 -14.71
N MET A 223 -6.99 8.05 -13.53
CA MET A 223 -8.31 7.44 -13.27
C MET A 223 -9.46 8.31 -13.78
N LYS A 224 -9.66 8.36 -15.10
CA LYS A 224 -10.72 9.18 -15.73
C LYS A 224 -12.13 8.85 -15.25
N ASP A 225 -12.38 7.60 -14.84
CA ASP A 225 -13.68 7.17 -14.30
C ASP A 225 -13.98 7.69 -12.88
N LEU A 226 -13.00 8.33 -12.23
CA LEU A 226 -13.16 9.01 -10.95
C LEU A 226 -13.33 10.54 -11.09
N VAL A 227 -13.16 11.08 -12.30
CA VAL A 227 -13.44 12.48 -12.59
C VAL A 227 -14.95 12.65 -12.69
N GLU A 228 -15.52 13.47 -11.81
CA GLU A 228 -16.92 13.91 -11.90
C GLU A 228 -17.06 15.07 -12.90
#